data_AF-A0A7L4GN11-F1
#
_entry.id   AF-A0A7L4GN11-F1
#
_cell.length_a   1.000
_cell.length_b   1.000
_cell.length_c   1.000
_cell.angle_alpha   90.00
_cell.angle_beta   90.00
_cell.angle_gamma   90.00
#
_symmetry.space_group_name_H-M   'P 1'
#
loop_
_entity.id
_entity.type
_entity.pdbx_description
1 polymer ?
#
loop_
_entity_poly.entity_id
_entity_poly.type
_entity_poly.pdbx_seq_one_letter_code
_entity_poly.pdbx_strand_id
1 'polypeptide(L)'
;MDHKVDEIACVLLQKMGDSNEFIQKAADRSLGIMVVNVTSARAMTALMASGVQHRNVLVRKCAAKHLLTVVEQIRAEKLLSGRRHNTELLVCSLVKLAQDRHQDTR
;
A
#
# COMPACT_ATOMS: atom_id res chain seq x y z
N MET A 1 -6.58 2.14 18.88
CA MET A 1 -5.69 2.58 17.78
C MET A 1 -6.35 2.16 16.47
N ASP A 2 -6.50 3.07 15.51
CA ASP A 2 -7.37 3.00 14.30
C ASP A 2 -7.32 1.69 13.48
N HIS A 3 -8.06 0.67 13.91
CA HIS A 3 -8.30 -0.58 13.15
C HIS A 3 -9.03 -0.32 11.83
N LYS A 4 -9.79 0.78 11.75
CA LYS A 4 -10.60 1.12 10.58
C LYS A 4 -9.77 1.28 9.31
N VAL A 5 -8.58 1.88 9.40
CA VAL A 5 -7.73 2.06 8.20
C VAL A 5 -7.18 0.72 7.72
N ASP A 6 -6.85 -0.19 8.64
CA ASP A 6 -6.40 -1.54 8.29
C ASP A 6 -7.51 -2.35 7.62
N GLU A 7 -8.71 -2.29 8.19
CA GLU A 7 -9.89 -2.96 7.64
C GLU A 7 -10.26 -2.40 6.26
N ILE A 8 -10.31 -1.07 6.11
CA ILE A 8 -10.60 -0.42 4.81
C ILE A 8 -9.54 -0.80 3.78
N ALA A 9 -8.25 -0.70 4.12
CA ALA A 9 -7.17 -1.06 3.21
C ALA A 9 -7.27 -2.54 2.78
N CYS A 10 -7.51 -3.44 3.73
CA CYS A 10 -7.66 -4.87 3.48
C CYS A 10 -8.85 -5.15 2.54
N VAL A 11 -10.03 -4.61 2.84
CA VAL A 11 -11.24 -4.81 2.03
C VAL A 11 -11.07 -4.26 0.61
N LEU A 12 -10.55 -3.04 0.46
CA LEU A 12 -10.35 -2.44 -0.85
C LEU A 12 -9.28 -3.17 -1.66
N LEU A 13 -8.17 -3.58 -1.03
CA LEU A 13 -7.14 -4.37 -1.69
C LEU A 13 -7.67 -5.74 -2.14
N GLN A 14 -8.49 -6.41 -1.34
CA GLN A 14 -9.13 -7.67 -1.77
C GLN A 14 -9.99 -7.49 -3.02
N LYS A 15 -10.65 -6.33 -3.19
CA LYS A 15 -11.47 -6.02 -4.38
C LYS A 15 -10.65 -5.82 -5.66
N MET A 16 -9.34 -5.65 -5.57
CA MET A 16 -8.47 -5.71 -6.75
C MET A 16 -8.41 -7.11 -7.37
N GLY A 17 -8.79 -8.15 -6.65
CA GLY A 17 -8.89 -9.51 -7.15
C GLY A 17 -10.22 -9.89 -7.78
N ASP A 18 -11.18 -8.95 -7.85
CA ASP A 18 -12.47 -9.18 -8.48
C ASP A 18 -12.33 -9.36 -10.01
N SER A 19 -13.19 -10.14 -10.66
CA SER A 19 -13.17 -10.27 -12.13
C SER A 19 -13.72 -9.03 -12.85
N ASN A 20 -14.50 -8.20 -12.15
CA ASN A 20 -15.12 -7.02 -12.73
C ASN A 20 -14.19 -5.80 -12.65
N GLU A 21 -13.76 -5.30 -13.80
CA GLU A 21 -12.88 -4.13 -13.92
C GLU A 21 -13.48 -2.87 -13.30
N PHE A 22 -14.81 -2.70 -13.31
CA PHE A 22 -15.47 -1.56 -12.66
C PHE A 22 -15.26 -1.58 -11.14
N ILE A 23 -15.37 -2.76 -10.53
CA ILE A 23 -15.13 -2.94 -9.09
C ILE A 23 -13.66 -2.70 -8.77
N GLN A 24 -12.72 -3.22 -9.58
CA GLN A 24 -11.29 -2.97 -9.41
C GLN A 24 -10.97 -1.47 -9.46
N LYS A 25 -11.49 -0.75 -10.46
CA LYS A 25 -11.28 0.71 -10.61
C LYS A 25 -11.88 1.51 -9.46
N ALA A 26 -13.07 1.14 -9.01
CA ALA A 26 -13.71 1.78 -7.85
C ALA A 26 -12.86 1.57 -6.58
N ALA A 27 -12.39 0.34 -6.35
CA ALA A 27 -11.54 0.02 -5.21
C ALA A 27 -10.21 0.77 -5.24
N ASP A 28 -9.53 0.81 -6.38
CA ASP A 28 -8.27 1.54 -6.57
C ASP A 28 -8.44 3.05 -6.28
N ARG A 29 -9.53 3.65 -6.77
CA ARG A 29 -9.84 5.06 -6.51
C ARG A 29 -10.15 5.31 -5.03
N SER A 30 -10.98 4.48 -4.41
CA SER A 30 -11.31 4.58 -3.00
C SER A 30 -10.09 4.42 -2.11
N LEU A 31 -9.16 3.53 -2.48
CA LEU A 31 -7.91 3.32 -1.75
C LEU A 31 -7.01 4.55 -1.86
N GLY A 32 -6.92 5.16 -3.05
CA GLY A 32 -6.21 6.43 -3.24
C GLY A 32 -6.79 7.57 -2.40
N ILE A 33 -8.12 7.68 -2.30
CA ILE A 33 -8.79 8.66 -1.43
C ILE A 33 -8.46 8.38 0.04
N MET A 34 -8.47 7.13 0.48
CA MET A 34 -8.09 6.78 1.86
C MET A 34 -6.65 7.21 2.15
N VAL A 35 -5.72 6.91 1.25
CA VAL A 35 -4.28 7.22 1.39
C VAL A 35 -4.04 8.72 1.62
N VAL A 36 -4.72 9.59 0.89
CA VAL A 36 -4.52 11.06 1.03
C VAL A 36 -5.19 11.66 2.27
N ASN A 37 -6.15 10.97 2.89
CA ASN A 37 -6.94 11.48 4.02
C ASN A 37 -6.45 10.99 5.39
N VAL A 38 -5.49 10.06 5.43
CA VAL A 38 -4.92 9.55 6.69
C VAL A 38 -3.44 9.94 6.78
N THR A 39 -2.83 9.73 7.96
CA THR A 39 -1.39 9.98 8.09
C THR A 39 -0.59 9.01 7.22
N SER A 40 0.49 9.49 6.59
CA SER A 40 1.33 8.67 5.71
C SER A 40 1.85 7.41 6.42
N ALA A 41 2.21 7.51 7.71
CA ALA A 41 2.64 6.36 8.50
C ALA A 41 1.53 5.30 8.67
N ARG A 42 0.27 5.72 8.83
CA ARG A 42 -0.88 4.82 8.96
C ARG A 42 -1.23 4.15 7.64
N ALA A 43 -1.27 4.92 6.54
CA ALA A 43 -1.48 4.40 5.19
C ALA A 43 -0.40 3.36 4.83
N MET A 44 0.87 3.71 5.05
CA MET A 44 2.01 2.83 4.80
C MET A 44 1.87 1.49 5.54
N THR A 45 1.59 1.54 6.85
CA THR A 45 1.46 0.34 7.68
C THR A 45 0.32 -0.57 7.19
N ALA A 46 -0.84 0.02 6.88
CA ALA A 46 -2.02 -0.73 6.42
C ALA A 46 -1.79 -1.40 5.06
N LEU A 47 -1.17 -0.68 4.11
CA LEU A 47 -0.85 -1.18 2.77
C LEU A 47 0.22 -2.30 2.82
N MET A 48 1.26 -2.13 3.63
CA MET A 48 2.30 -3.17 3.80
C MET A 48 1.73 -4.46 4.40
N ALA A 49 0.85 -4.34 5.40
CA ALA A 49 0.26 -5.48 6.08
C ALA A 49 -0.66 -6.30 5.17
N SER A 50 -1.45 -5.64 4.31
CA SER A 50 -2.51 -6.30 3.54
C SER A 50 -2.14 -6.60 2.08
N GLY A 51 -1.20 -5.83 1.51
CA GLY A 51 -0.98 -5.82 0.07
C GLY A 51 0.31 -6.51 -0.40
N VAL A 52 1.43 -6.26 0.26
CA VAL A 52 2.78 -6.61 -0.26
C VAL A 52 2.99 -8.11 -0.41
N GLN A 53 2.47 -8.92 0.52
CA GLN A 53 2.63 -10.38 0.51
C GLN A 53 1.44 -11.12 -0.09
N HIS A 54 0.53 -10.41 -0.75
CA HIS A 54 -0.71 -11.01 -1.25
C HIS A 54 -0.44 -11.94 -2.45
N ARG A 55 -1.17 -13.06 -2.54
CA ARG A 55 -0.98 -14.06 -3.62
C ARG A 55 -1.39 -13.53 -5.00
N ASN A 56 -2.46 -12.73 -5.05
CA ASN A 56 -2.94 -12.11 -6.29
C ASN A 56 -2.06 -10.92 -6.69
N VAL A 57 -1.61 -10.94 -7.95
CA VAL A 57 -0.72 -9.92 -8.54
C VAL A 57 -1.35 -8.53 -8.65
N LEU A 58 -2.66 -8.44 -8.94
CA LEU A 58 -3.35 -7.16 -9.04
C LEU A 58 -3.40 -6.44 -7.69
N VAL A 59 -3.51 -7.21 -6.61
CA VAL A 59 -3.44 -6.69 -5.24
C VAL A 59 -2.05 -6.15 -4.94
N ARG A 60 -0.99 -6.89 -5.29
CA ARG A 60 0.40 -6.46 -5.07
C ARG A 60 0.74 -5.21 -5.91
N LYS A 61 0.35 -5.19 -7.19
CA LYS A 61 0.49 -4.03 -8.08
C LYS A 61 -0.20 -2.78 -7.51
N CYS A 62 -1.44 -2.93 -7.04
CA CYS A 62 -2.19 -1.84 -6.43
C CYS A 62 -1.50 -1.35 -5.14
N ALA A 63 -1.08 -2.28 -4.27
CA ALA A 63 -0.36 -1.94 -3.06
C ALA A 63 0.96 -1.19 -3.35
N ALA A 64 1.73 -1.63 -4.35
CA ALA A 64 2.95 -0.95 -4.80
C ALA A 64 2.68 0.47 -5.28
N LYS A 65 1.66 0.65 -6.15
CA LYS A 65 1.22 1.96 -6.65
C LYS A 65 0.89 2.94 -5.51
N HIS A 66 0.09 2.51 -4.53
CA HIS A 66 -0.32 3.39 -3.43
C HIS A 66 0.79 3.60 -2.41
N LEU A 67 1.68 2.61 -2.20
CA LEU A 67 2.88 2.79 -1.39
C LEU A 67 3.83 3.81 -2.00
N LEU A 68 3.98 3.84 -3.33
CA LEU A 68 4.74 4.88 -4.01
C LEU A 68 4.16 6.27 -3.69
N THR A 69 2.84 6.45 -3.83
CA THR A 69 2.17 7.72 -3.47
C THR A 69 2.43 8.12 -2.02
N VAL A 70 2.38 7.16 -1.08
CA VAL A 70 2.68 7.44 0.33
C VAL A 70 4.14 7.86 0.53
N VAL A 71 5.09 7.18 -0.12
CA VAL A 71 6.52 7.49 -0.02
C VAL A 71 6.81 8.88 -0.61
N GLU A 72 6.20 9.23 -1.74
CA GLU A 72 6.34 10.55 -2.35
C GLU A 72 5.80 11.69 -1.47
N GLN A 73 4.74 11.42 -0.69
CA GLN A 73 4.21 12.39 0.28
C GLN A 73 5.12 12.57 1.49
N ILE A 74 5.87 11.53 1.88
CA ILE A 74 6.81 11.62 2.99
C ILE A 74 8.09 12.29 2.49
N ARG A 75 8.26 13.57 2.83
CA ARG A 75 9.55 14.26 2.64
C ARG A 75 10.66 13.42 3.28
N ALA A 76 11.80 13.25 2.59
CA ALA A 76 12.90 12.38 3.03
C ALA A 76 13.34 12.64 4.49
N GLU A 77 13.37 13.90 4.92
CA GLU A 77 13.69 14.32 6.29
C GLU A 77 12.71 13.77 7.34
N LYS A 78 11.42 13.67 7.00
CA LYS A 78 10.38 13.07 7.87
C LYS A 78 10.44 11.55 7.89
N LEU A 79 10.90 10.93 6.80
CA LEU A 79 11.11 9.49 6.72
C LEU A 79 12.28 9.04 7.60
N LEU A 80 13.35 9.86 7.63
CA LEU A 80 14.58 9.59 8.37
C LEU A 80 14.52 10.03 9.85
N SER A 81 13.66 10.99 10.20
CA SER A 81 13.37 11.36 11.60
C SER A 81 12.29 10.49 12.26
N GLY A 82 11.65 9.61 11.50
CA GLY A 82 10.66 8.66 12.01
C GLY A 82 11.27 7.55 12.88
N ARG A 83 10.40 6.72 13.48
CA ARG A 83 10.85 5.54 14.25
C ARG A 83 11.58 4.58 13.31
N ARG A 84 12.87 4.35 13.55
CA ARG A 84 13.77 3.47 12.79
C ARG A 84 13.13 2.15 12.32
N HIS A 85 12.37 1.50 13.20
CA HIS A 85 11.68 0.24 12.90
C HIS A 85 10.70 0.33 11.72
N ASN A 86 9.94 1.43 11.60
CA ASN A 86 8.98 1.59 10.50
C ASN A 86 9.69 1.78 9.15
N THR A 87 10.85 2.45 9.16
CA THR A 87 11.68 2.64 7.98
C THR A 87 12.32 1.32 7.54
N GLU A 88 12.79 0.49 8.48
CA GLU A 88 13.31 -0.85 8.17
C GLU A 88 12.24 -1.75 7.54
N LEU A 89 11.02 -1.78 8.11
CA LEU A 89 9.89 -2.52 7.54
C LEU A 89 9.50 -2.03 6.14
N LEU A 90 9.55 -0.71 5.92
CA LEU A 90 9.32 -0.12 4.60
C LEU A 90 10.36 -0.59 3.60
N VAL A 91 11.65 -0.48 3.94
CA VAL A 91 12.75 -0.93 3.06
C VAL A 91 12.59 -2.40 2.71
N CYS A 92 12.33 -3.28 3.70
CA CYS A 92 12.08 -4.70 3.45
C CYS A 92 10.88 -4.92 2.51
N SER A 93 9.82 -4.14 2.65
CA SER A 93 8.62 -4.25 1.81
C SER A 93 8.89 -3.76 0.38
N LEU A 94 9.60 -2.65 0.21
CA LEU A 94 9.97 -2.10 -1.10
C LEU A 94 10.95 -3.03 -1.84
N VAL A 95 11.94 -3.60 -1.15
CA VAL A 95 12.85 -4.59 -1.74
C VAL A 95 12.08 -5.82 -2.24
N LYS A 96 11.08 -6.29 -1.49
CA LYS A 96 10.21 -7.40 -1.94
C LYS A 96 9.44 -7.04 -3.21
N LEU A 97 8.86 -5.84 -3.27
CA LEU A 97 8.12 -5.38 -4.46
C LEU A 97 9.06 -5.20 -5.67
N ALA A 98 10.26 -4.65 -5.47
CA ALA A 98 11.28 -4.54 -6.53
C ALA A 98 11.76 -5.90 -7.05
N GLN A 99 11.63 -6.96 -6.25
CA GLN A 99 11.92 -8.35 -6.63
C GLN A 99 10.66 -9.13 -7.03
N ASP A 100 9.50 -8.47 -7.20
CA ASP A 100 8.26 -9.17 -7.57
C ASP A 100 8.43 -9.91 -8.89
N ARG A 101 7.74 -11.03 -9.05
CA ARG A 101 7.80 -11.81 -10.30
C ARG A 101 7.12 -11.06 -11.45
N HIS A 102 6.14 -10.21 -11.17
CA HIS A 102 5.42 -9.45 -12.17
C HIS A 102 6.07 -8.09 -12.45
N GLN A 103 6.31 -7.80 -13.74
CA GLN A 103 7.02 -6.59 -14.15
C GLN A 103 6.32 -5.30 -13.73
N ASP A 104 4.99 -5.19 -13.87
CA ASP A 104 4.28 -3.97 -13.46
C ASP A 104 4.28 -3.71 -11.95
N THR A 105 4.62 -4.72 -11.14
CA THR A 105 4.72 -4.56 -9.68
C THR A 105 6.11 -4.14 -9.24
N ARG A 106 7.13 -4.53 -10.02
CA ARG A 106 8.51 -4.06 -9.85
C ARG A 106 8.66 -2.62 -10.29
#